data_AF-A0A954GN93-F1
#
_entry.id   AF-A0A954GN93-F1
#
_cell.length_a   1.000
_cell.length_b   1.000
_cell.length_c   1.000
_cell.angle_alpha   90.00
_cell.angle_beta   90.00
_cell.angle_gamma   90.00
#
_symmetry.space_group_name_H-M   'P 1'
#
loop_
_entity.id
_entity.type
_entity.pdbx_description
1 polymer ?
#
loop_
_entity_poly.entity_id
_entity_poly.type
_entity_poly.pdbx_seq_one_letter_code
_entity_poly.pdbx_strand_id
1 'polypeptide(L)'
;MTADSPTGQPRPKSNSLAIGLILLVSAATFFTSLGGASLWDQDEGFFASTALEMHRRGDWIVPTFNGELFGHKPPFMFWMMRLGFLMFGENEFGARFFSACFGTLTAIVTFLIGRTLFKEDSTGQRLSHRPEFWGGIIMASCLMF
;
A
#
# COMPACT_ATOMS: atom_id res chain seq x y z
N MET A 1 17.54 -43.39 -35.58
CA MET A 1 17.77 -41.92 -35.59
C MET A 1 16.47 -41.27 -35.12
N THR A 2 16.20 -41.36 -33.82
CA THR A 2 14.98 -40.85 -33.18
C THR A 2 15.36 -39.57 -32.47
N ALA A 3 14.84 -38.44 -32.93
CA ALA A 3 15.05 -37.15 -32.29
C ALA A 3 14.36 -37.16 -30.93
N ASP A 4 15.16 -37.09 -29.86
CA ASP A 4 14.68 -36.81 -28.51
C ASP A 4 14.04 -35.41 -28.50
N SER A 5 12.74 -35.36 -28.23
CA SER A 5 11.99 -34.13 -27.99
C SER A 5 12.55 -33.40 -26.77
N PRO A 6 12.73 -32.07 -26.80
CA PRO A 6 13.31 -31.33 -25.69
C PRO A 6 12.39 -31.44 -24.47
N THR A 7 12.97 -31.95 -23.39
CA THR A 7 12.41 -32.07 -22.05
C THR A 7 11.71 -30.78 -21.64
N GLY A 8 10.42 -30.89 -21.29
CA GLY A 8 9.59 -29.76 -20.91
C GLY A 8 10.16 -29.05 -19.69
N GLN A 9 10.74 -27.86 -19.91
CA GLN A 9 11.16 -27.00 -18.81
C GLN A 9 9.92 -26.68 -17.94
N PRO A 10 10.02 -26.82 -16.60
CA PRO A 10 8.89 -26.55 -15.72
C PRO A 10 8.44 -25.11 -15.89
N ARG A 11 7.17 -24.90 -16.30
CA ARG A 11 6.58 -23.57 -16.43
C ARG A 11 6.68 -22.83 -15.08
N PRO A 12 7.12 -21.56 -15.04
CA PRO A 12 7.17 -20.81 -13.80
C PRO A 12 5.76 -20.79 -13.18
N LYS A 13 5.65 -21.20 -11.91
CA LYS A 13 4.36 -21.18 -11.20
C LYS A 13 3.77 -19.77 -11.25
N SER A 14 2.51 -19.66 -11.68
CA SER A 14 1.82 -18.38 -11.80
C SER A 14 1.60 -17.77 -10.42
N ASN A 15 2.12 -16.56 -10.21
CA ASN A 15 2.02 -15.85 -8.93
C ASN A 15 0.75 -15.01 -8.81
N SER A 16 -0.14 -15.12 -9.81
CA SER A 16 -1.42 -14.41 -9.87
C SER A 16 -2.31 -14.72 -8.66
N LEU A 17 -2.28 -15.96 -8.16
CA LEU A 17 -3.06 -16.37 -7.00
C LEU A 17 -2.55 -15.72 -5.70
N ALA A 18 -1.23 -15.64 -5.50
CA ALA A 18 -0.65 -15.03 -4.31
C ALA A 18 -0.90 -13.51 -4.29
N ILE A 19 -0.71 -12.85 -5.44
CA ILE A 19 -1.01 -11.41 -5.58
C ILE A 19 -2.51 -11.16 -5.38
N GLY A 20 -3.38 -12.00 -5.96
CA GLY A 20 -4.82 -11.91 -5.76
C GLY A 20 -5.23 -12.06 -4.29
N LEU A 21 -4.59 -12.97 -3.55
CA LEU A 21 -4.85 -13.15 -2.12
C LEU A 21 -4.39 -11.93 -1.30
N ILE A 22 -3.21 -11.39 -1.58
CA ILE A 22 -2.70 -10.17 -0.91
C ILE A 22 -3.66 -9.00 -1.17
N LEU A 23 -4.09 -8.81 -2.41
CA LEU A 23 -5.07 -7.78 -2.76
C LEU A 23 -6.38 -7.96 -1.99
N LEU A 24 -6.88 -9.20 -1.89
CA LEU A 24 -8.13 -9.48 -1.18
C LEU A 24 -8.01 -9.19 0.32
N VAL A 25 -6.91 -9.61 0.96
CA VAL A 25 -6.67 -9.36 2.38
C VAL A 25 -6.46 -7.87 2.64
N SER A 26 -5.62 -7.18 1.87
CA SER A 26 -5.43 -5.74 1.99
C SER A 26 -6.72 -4.95 1.75
N ALA A 27 -7.55 -5.36 0.79
CA ALA A 27 -8.86 -4.76 0.58
C ALA A 27 -9.76 -4.95 1.81
N ALA A 28 -9.80 -6.17 2.35
CA ALA A 28 -10.61 -6.51 3.52
C ALA A 28 -10.11 -5.86 4.83
N THR A 29 -8.86 -5.42 4.91
CA THR A 29 -8.31 -4.78 6.12
C THR A 29 -8.28 -3.26 6.00
N PHE A 30 -7.82 -2.71 4.88
CA PHE A 30 -7.61 -1.26 4.75
C PHE A 30 -8.84 -0.50 4.24
N PHE A 31 -9.74 -1.14 3.50
CA PHE A 31 -10.91 -0.44 2.94
C PHE A 31 -12.18 -0.66 3.77
N THR A 32 -12.18 -1.61 4.71
CA THR A 32 -13.29 -1.78 5.65
C THR A 32 -13.36 -0.63 6.64
N SER A 33 -14.49 0.08 6.67
CA SER A 33 -14.75 1.19 7.60
C SER A 33 -13.80 2.39 7.50
N LEU A 34 -13.17 2.61 6.34
CA LEU A 34 -12.18 3.67 6.14
C LEU A 34 -12.71 5.09 6.44
N GLY A 35 -13.99 5.35 6.13
CA GLY A 35 -14.69 6.59 6.47
C GLY A 35 -15.65 6.48 7.67
N GLY A 36 -15.66 5.35 8.39
CA GLY A 36 -16.64 5.10 9.45
C GLY A 36 -16.27 5.76 10.79
N ALA A 37 -14.98 5.92 11.06
CA ALA A 37 -14.47 6.59 12.25
C ALA A 37 -14.08 8.04 11.94
N SER A 38 -14.38 8.96 12.87
CA SER A 38 -13.88 10.33 12.83
C SER A 38 -12.35 10.37 12.79
N LEU A 39 -11.78 11.49 12.35
CA LEU A 39 -10.36 11.79 12.52
C LEU A 39 -10.12 11.97 14.02
N TRP A 40 -9.62 10.91 14.66
CA TRP A 40 -9.46 10.84 16.11
C TRP A 40 -8.04 11.21 16.53
N ASP A 41 -7.08 10.91 15.68
CA ASP A 41 -5.68 11.22 15.90
C ASP A 41 -5.40 12.69 15.58
N GLN A 42 -4.52 13.29 16.38
CA GLN A 42 -4.17 14.70 16.25
C GLN A 42 -3.51 14.98 14.89
N ASP A 43 -2.64 14.08 14.43
CA ASP A 43 -1.96 14.22 13.15
C ASP A 43 -2.95 14.01 12.01
N GLU A 44 -3.83 12.99 12.08
CA GLU A 44 -4.87 12.78 11.07
C GLU A 44 -5.74 14.03 10.84
N GLY A 45 -6.23 14.65 11.91
CA GLY A 45 -7.01 15.88 11.84
C GLY A 45 -6.22 17.05 11.27
N PHE A 46 -4.96 17.20 11.69
CA PHE A 46 -4.08 18.28 11.27
C PHE A 46 -3.76 18.20 9.76
N PHE A 47 -3.32 17.02 9.28
CA PHE A 47 -2.96 16.82 7.88
C PHE A 47 -4.19 16.91 6.97
N ALA A 48 -5.33 16.34 7.37
CA ALA A 48 -6.57 16.43 6.64
C ALA A 48 -7.05 17.89 6.53
N SER A 49 -6.99 18.67 7.62
CA SER A 49 -7.38 20.08 7.63
C SER A 49 -6.47 20.93 6.73
N THR A 50 -5.16 20.69 6.78
CA THR A 50 -4.18 21.37 5.91
C THR A 50 -4.46 21.07 4.44
N ALA A 51 -4.67 19.80 4.09
CA ALA A 51 -5.00 19.39 2.73
C ALA A 51 -6.36 19.96 2.27
N LEU A 52 -7.32 20.09 3.18
CA LEU A 52 -8.64 20.66 2.91
C LEU A 52 -8.55 22.17 2.64
N GLU A 53 -7.73 22.91 3.40
CA GLU A 53 -7.49 24.32 3.17
C GLU A 53 -6.81 24.55 1.80
N MET A 54 -5.82 23.72 1.45
CA MET A 54 -5.22 23.70 0.12
C MET A 54 -6.25 23.37 -0.98
N HIS A 55 -7.11 22.38 -0.75
CA HIS A 55 -8.17 21.99 -1.68
C HIS A 55 -9.14 23.14 -1.95
N ARG A 56 -9.63 23.79 -0.89
CA ARG A 56 -10.57 24.92 -0.96
C ARG A 56 -9.96 26.18 -1.57
N ARG A 57 -8.66 26.44 -1.35
CA ARG A 57 -7.95 27.54 -2.01
C ARG A 57 -7.60 27.24 -3.48
N GLY A 58 -7.61 25.98 -3.87
CA GLY A 58 -7.19 25.54 -5.20
C GLY A 58 -5.68 25.50 -5.41
N ASP A 59 -4.89 25.71 -4.35
CA ASP A 59 -3.44 25.75 -4.40
C ASP A 59 -2.84 24.36 -4.17
N TRP A 60 -1.85 23.98 -4.98
CA TRP A 60 -1.13 22.71 -4.84
C TRP A 60 0.22 22.90 -4.15
N ILE A 61 0.78 24.11 -4.13
CA ILE A 61 2.19 24.30 -3.77
C ILE A 61 2.32 24.66 -2.29
N VAL A 62 1.49 25.58 -1.82
CA VAL A 62 1.65 26.17 -0.49
C VAL A 62 0.69 25.52 0.51
N PRO A 63 1.14 24.59 1.37
CA PRO A 63 0.31 24.11 2.47
C PRO A 63 0.04 25.21 3.48
N THR A 64 -1.21 25.34 3.92
CA THR A 64 -1.58 26.24 5.00
C THR A 64 -2.50 25.55 6.00
N PHE A 65 -2.34 25.91 7.26
CA PHE A 65 -3.14 25.41 8.37
C PHE A 65 -3.60 26.60 9.22
N ASN A 66 -4.91 26.74 9.39
CA ASN A 66 -5.51 27.89 10.07
C ASN A 66 -5.07 29.24 9.47
N GLY A 67 -4.86 29.29 8.15
CA GLY A 67 -4.41 30.49 7.44
C GLY A 67 -2.92 30.80 7.55
N GLU A 68 -2.14 30.02 8.30
CA GLU A 68 -0.68 30.18 8.39
C GLU A 68 0.06 29.19 7.48
N LEU A 69 1.26 29.58 7.03
CA LEU A 69 2.11 28.75 6.17
C LEU A 69 2.61 27.51 6.92
N PHE A 70 2.32 26.32 6.38
CA PHE A 70 2.79 25.06 6.93
C PHE A 70 3.93 24.43 6.10
N GLY A 71 5.09 25.09 6.05
CA GLY A 71 6.22 24.70 5.19
C GLY A 71 7.14 23.59 5.72
N HIS A 72 6.79 22.91 6.82
CA HIS A 72 7.71 21.98 7.52
C HIS A 72 7.67 20.54 7.01
N LYS A 73 6.72 20.20 6.14
CA LYS A 73 6.55 18.84 5.58
C LYS A 73 6.47 18.92 4.04
N PRO A 74 7.02 17.94 3.31
CA PRO A 74 6.91 17.90 1.86
C PRO A 74 5.43 17.77 1.43
N PRO A 75 5.04 18.34 0.27
CA PRO A 75 3.64 18.53 -0.06
C PRO A 75 2.92 17.27 -0.58
N PHE A 76 3.67 16.20 -0.84
CA PHE A 76 3.16 14.98 -1.46
C PHE A 76 1.96 14.38 -0.72
N MET A 77 1.99 14.34 0.61
CA MET A 77 0.89 13.82 1.42
C MET A 77 -0.39 14.64 1.22
N PHE A 78 -0.28 15.96 1.18
CA PHE A 78 -1.41 16.86 0.94
C PHE A 78 -1.97 16.71 -0.46
N TRP A 79 -1.11 16.47 -1.46
CA TRP A 79 -1.56 16.22 -2.84
C TRP A 79 -2.43 14.97 -2.91
N MET A 80 -2.01 13.89 -2.25
CA MET A 80 -2.76 12.64 -2.25
C MET A 80 -4.10 12.80 -1.51
N MET A 81 -4.10 13.44 -0.34
CA MET A 81 -5.35 13.76 0.38
C MET A 81 -6.28 14.66 -0.45
N ARG A 82 -5.74 15.69 -1.10
CA ARG A 82 -6.50 16.57 -1.98
C ARG A 82 -7.12 15.84 -3.16
N LEU A 83 -6.38 14.93 -3.79
CA LEU A 83 -6.93 14.07 -4.85
C LEU A 83 -8.06 13.18 -4.31
N GLY A 84 -7.93 12.71 -3.07
CA GLY A 84 -8.97 11.95 -2.39
C GLY A 84 -10.24 12.78 -2.20
N PHE A 85 -10.10 14.02 -1.73
CA PHE A 85 -11.22 14.96 -1.64
C PHE A 85 -11.85 15.29 -2.99
N LEU A 86 -11.05 15.38 -4.07
CA LEU A 86 -11.56 15.64 -5.41
C LEU A 86 -12.41 14.46 -5.96
N MET A 87 -12.05 13.22 -5.63
CA MET A 87 -12.74 12.03 -6.12
C MET A 87 -13.94 11.60 -5.26
N PHE A 88 -13.83 11.75 -3.94
CA PHE A 88 -14.79 11.19 -2.98
C PHE A 88 -15.51 12.24 -2.14
N GLY A 89 -15.15 13.52 -2.29
CA GLY A 89 -15.67 14.63 -1.49
C GLY A 89 -14.87 14.89 -0.20
N GLU A 90 -15.20 15.99 0.46
CA GLU A 90 -14.58 16.43 1.72
C GLU A 90 -15.07 15.55 2.90
N ASN A 91 -14.54 14.34 3.00
CA ASN A 91 -14.86 13.38 4.06
C ASN A 91 -13.65 12.55 4.49
N GLU A 92 -13.81 11.79 5.56
CA GLU A 92 -12.78 10.94 6.17
C GLU A 92 -12.32 9.84 5.20
N PHE A 93 -13.23 9.35 4.35
CA PHE A 93 -12.89 8.37 3.33
C PHE A 93 -11.91 8.95 2.31
N GLY A 94 -12.16 10.16 1.79
CA GLY A 94 -11.28 10.86 0.86
C GLY A 94 -9.91 11.15 1.48
N ALA A 95 -9.86 11.53 2.75
CA ALA A 95 -8.62 11.79 3.47
C ALA A 95 -7.73 10.54 3.57
N ARG A 96 -8.31 9.35 3.78
CA ARG A 96 -7.58 8.10 4.02
C ARG A 96 -7.41 7.20 2.79
N PHE A 97 -8.15 7.46 1.71
CA PHE A 97 -8.20 6.60 0.51
C PHE A 97 -6.81 6.27 -0.05
N PHE A 98 -5.99 7.29 -0.34
CA PHE A 98 -4.66 7.07 -0.92
C PHE A 98 -3.70 6.40 0.07
N SER A 99 -3.85 6.64 1.38
CA SER A 99 -3.09 5.91 2.41
C SER A 99 -3.37 4.41 2.35
N ALA A 100 -4.64 4.02 2.24
CA ALA A 100 -5.03 2.61 2.07
C ALA A 100 -4.48 2.01 0.76
N CYS A 101 -4.47 2.77 -0.34
CA CYS A 101 -3.86 2.35 -1.60
C CYS A 101 -2.34 2.12 -1.46
N PHE A 102 -1.60 3.04 -0.83
CA PHE A 102 -0.16 2.90 -0.63
C PHE A 102 0.18 1.78 0.36
N GLY A 103 -0.64 1.53 1.38
CA GLY A 103 -0.51 0.36 2.25
C GLY A 103 -0.63 -0.95 1.46
N THR A 104 -1.63 -1.04 0.58
CA THR A 104 -1.82 -2.19 -0.31
C THR A 104 -0.63 -2.36 -1.27
N LEU A 105 -0.15 -1.26 -1.87
CA LEU A 105 1.02 -1.27 -2.74
C LEU A 105 2.27 -1.76 -2.01
N THR A 106 2.46 -1.32 -0.76
CA THR A 106 3.59 -1.72 0.09
C THR A 106 3.58 -3.22 0.38
N ALA A 107 2.40 -3.81 0.64
CA ALA A 107 2.26 -5.25 0.82
C ALA A 107 2.65 -6.03 -0.45
N ILE A 108 2.24 -5.56 -1.64
CA ILE A 108 2.62 -6.15 -2.92
C ILE A 108 4.12 -6.04 -3.16
N VAL A 109 4.70 -4.85 -2.97
CA VAL A 109 6.14 -4.62 -3.16
C VAL A 109 6.97 -5.48 -2.22
N THR A 110 6.55 -5.61 -0.96
CA THR A 110 7.20 -6.49 0.02
C THR A 110 7.19 -7.95 -0.43
N PHE A 111 6.06 -8.43 -0.95
CA PHE A 111 5.97 -9.78 -1.53
C PHE A 111 6.90 -9.96 -2.74
N LEU A 112 7.00 -8.96 -3.63
CA LEU A 112 7.89 -8.99 -4.78
C LEU A 112 9.37 -8.98 -4.38
N ILE A 113 9.74 -8.19 -3.37
CA ILE A 113 11.11 -8.14 -2.83
C ILE A 113 11.46 -9.48 -2.20
N GLY A 114 10.60 -10.02 -1.32
CA GLY A 114 10.82 -11.34 -0.71
C GLY A 114 11.00 -12.43 -1.77
N ARG A 115 10.20 -12.40 -2.84
CA ARG A 115 10.38 -13.33 -3.96
C ARG A 115 11.72 -13.17 -4.66
N THR A 116 12.19 -11.94 -4.84
CA THR A 116 13.48 -11.68 -5.53
C THR A 116 14.65 -12.16 -4.68
N LEU A 117 14.59 -11.93 -3.37
CA LEU A 117 15.64 -12.33 -2.43
C LEU A 117 15.70 -13.85 -2.21
N PHE A 118 14.55 -14.52 -2.12
CA PHE A 118 14.47 -15.97 -1.88
C PHE A 118 14.30 -16.80 -3.16
N LYS A 119 14.43 -16.19 -4.34
CA LYS A 119 14.37 -16.91 -5.64
C LYS A 119 15.56 -17.85 -5.84
N GLU A 120 16.62 -17.67 -5.06
CA GLU A 120 17.93 -18.25 -5.33
C GLU A 120 18.63 -18.83 -4.09
N ASP A 121 17.88 -19.41 -3.15
CA ASP A 121 18.44 -20.48 -2.31
C ASP A 121 18.46 -21.80 -3.12
N SER A 122 19.26 -21.81 -4.19
CA SER A 122 19.73 -23.01 -4.88
C SER A 122 20.88 -23.69 -4.13
N THR A 123 21.20 -23.25 -2.91
CA THR A 123 22.30 -23.73 -2.05
C THR A 123 22.10 -25.17 -1.54
N GLY A 124 21.09 -25.91 -2.01
CA GLY A 124 20.98 -27.34 -1.72
C GLY A 124 20.75 -27.67 -0.24
N GLN A 125 20.44 -26.69 0.61
CA GLN A 125 20.09 -26.90 2.00
C GLN A 125 18.59 -26.69 2.18
N ARG A 126 17.85 -27.80 2.23
CA ARG A 126 16.41 -27.84 2.47
C ARG A 126 16.12 -27.41 3.92
N LEU A 127 16.01 -26.11 4.16
CA LEU A 127 15.38 -25.60 5.37
C LEU A 127 13.86 -25.73 5.20
N SER A 128 13.25 -26.53 6.08
CA SER A 128 11.87 -27.03 6.01
C SER A 128 10.77 -25.96 6.12
N HIS A 129 11.11 -24.69 6.28
CA HIS A 129 10.16 -23.62 6.54
C HIS A 129 10.17 -22.63 5.38
N ARG A 130 9.00 -22.12 5.01
CA ARG A 130 8.77 -21.16 3.92
C ARG A 130 8.74 -19.74 4.48
N PRO A 131 9.88 -19.10 4.83
CA PRO A 131 9.92 -17.77 5.42
C PRO A 131 9.25 -16.72 4.52
N GLU A 132 9.22 -16.95 3.21
CA GLU A 132 8.61 -16.06 2.21
C GLU A 132 7.08 -15.93 2.35
N PHE A 133 6.42 -17.01 2.81
CA PHE A 133 4.97 -17.02 3.02
C PHE A 133 4.59 -16.36 4.35
N TRP A 134 5.36 -16.65 5.40
CA TRP A 134 5.11 -16.10 6.73
C TRP A 134 5.48 -14.62 6.84
N GLY A 135 6.54 -14.15 6.17
CA GLY A 135 6.90 -12.73 6.15
C GLY A 135 5.83 -11.84 5.53
N GLY A 136 5.17 -12.30 4.45
CA GLY A 136 4.04 -11.59 3.83
C GLY A 136 2.80 -11.55 4.73
N ILE A 137 2.48 -12.68 5.39
CA ILE A 137 1.35 -12.76 6.32
C ILE A 137 1.57 -11.89 7.56
N ILE A 138 2.78 -11.90 8.13
CA ILE A 138 3.11 -11.11 9.32
C ILE A 138 3.04 -9.62 9.01
N MET A 139 3.60 -9.14 7.89
CA MET A 139 3.50 -7.72 7.51
C MET A 139 2.06 -7.28 7.23
N ALA A 140 1.24 -8.14 6.60
CA ALA A 140 -0.18 -7.85 6.41
C ALA A 140 -0.94 -7.75 7.75
N SER A 141 -0.55 -8.54 8.76
CA SER A 141 -1.13 -8.49 10.11
C SER A 141 -0.63 -7.32 10.96
N CYS A 142 0.61 -6.87 10.77
CA CYS A 142 1.24 -5.84 11.59
C CYS A 142 0.96 -4.40 11.11
N LEU A 143 0.33 -4.21 9.96
CA LEU A 143 -0.06 -2.89 9.43
C LEU A 143 -1.32 -2.30 10.08
N MET A 144 -1.83 -2.90 11.17
CA MET A 144 -2.75 -2.21 12.08
C MET A 144 -1.97 -1.30 13.03
N PHE A 145 -1.55 -0.15 12.53
CA PHE A 145 -1.27 1.03 13.34
C PHE A 145 -1.73 2.27 12.57
#